data_AF-A0A9E8SQ93-F1
#
_entry.id   AF-A0A9E8SQ93-F1
#
_cell.length_a   1.000
_cell.length_b   1.000
_cell.length_c   1.000
_cell.angle_alpha   90.00
_cell.angle_beta   90.00
_cell.angle_gamma   90.00
#
_symmetry.space_group_name_H-M   'P 1'
#
loop_
_entity.id
_entity.type
_entity.pdbx_description
1 polymer ?
#
loop_
_entity_poly.entity_id
_entity_poly.type
_entity_poly.pdbx_seq_one_letter_code
_entity_poly.pdbx_strand_id
1 'polypeptide(L)'
;MKPFSELSAEELAMENLFIRWVRFPDDPPIRSFWENWIIKYPSRKETVEKARELVLIASEWKPEMLSSQDVNSIWGRIRSTLEIRGDRDPKDLSTGSSPNSSMIGSIILILMSVTFLFFLLYFLFGNQ
;
A
#
# COMPACT_ATOMS: atom_id res chain seq x y z
N MET A 1 -0.73 -2.50 25.40
CA MET A 1 -1.59 -1.52 24.72
C MET A 1 -2.40 -0.81 25.78
N LYS A 2 -2.47 0.53 25.73
CA LYS A 2 -3.23 1.36 26.67
C LYS A 2 -4.73 1.15 26.41
N PRO A 3 -5.59 0.98 27.43
CA PRO A 3 -7.02 0.79 27.22
C PRO A 3 -7.67 2.07 26.67
N PHE A 4 -8.73 1.93 25.87
CA PHE A 4 -9.47 3.07 25.30
C PHE A 4 -9.97 4.06 26.36
N SER A 5 -10.18 3.60 27.60
CA SER A 5 -10.61 4.43 28.73
C SER A 5 -9.56 5.42 29.21
N GLU A 6 -8.30 5.25 28.83
CA GLU A 6 -7.20 6.13 29.22
C GLU A 6 -6.71 7.02 28.08
N LEU A 7 -7.16 6.77 26.85
CA LEU A 7 -6.69 7.52 25.69
C LEU A 7 -7.05 9.02 25.79
N SER A 8 -6.20 9.90 25.28
CA SER A 8 -6.61 11.28 25.06
C SER A 8 -7.57 11.37 23.86
N ALA A 9 -8.16 12.55 23.63
CA ALA A 9 -8.99 12.75 22.45
C ALA A 9 -8.18 12.61 21.16
N GLU A 10 -6.93 13.07 21.18
CA GLU A 10 -5.97 13.01 20.07
C GLU A 10 -5.55 11.56 19.79
N GLU A 11 -5.25 10.77 20.84
CA GLU A 11 -4.94 9.34 20.70
C GLU A 11 -6.13 8.58 20.12
N LEU A 12 -7.35 8.86 20.60
CA LEU A 12 -8.57 8.23 20.09
C LEU A 12 -8.85 8.62 18.63
N ALA A 13 -8.60 9.88 18.26
CA ALA A 13 -8.74 10.37 16.88
C ALA A 13 -7.73 9.75 15.90
N MET A 14 -6.67 9.11 16.39
CA MET A 14 -5.70 8.35 15.58
C MET A 14 -6.04 6.87 15.44
N GLU A 15 -7.02 6.36 16.19
CA GLU A 15 -7.40 4.95 16.16
C GLU A 15 -8.21 4.60 14.91
N ASN A 16 -7.72 3.63 14.13
CA ASN A 16 -8.32 3.26 12.84
C ASN A 16 -9.80 2.89 12.92
N LEU A 17 -10.18 2.10 13.94
CA LEU A 17 -11.58 1.68 14.15
C LEU A 17 -12.46 2.85 14.60
N PHE A 18 -11.90 3.79 15.35
CA PHE A 18 -12.60 5.00 15.77
C PHE A 18 -12.81 5.93 14.57
N ILE A 19 -11.75 6.20 13.80
CA ILE A 19 -11.82 6.98 12.56
C ILE A 19 -12.88 6.40 11.61
N ARG A 20 -12.87 5.08 11.40
CA ARG A 20 -13.83 4.41 10.52
C ARG A 20 -15.26 4.57 11.02
N TRP A 21 -15.50 4.44 12.31
CA TRP A 21 -16.83 4.66 12.90
C TRP A 21 -17.32 6.08 12.67
N VAL A 22 -16.47 7.09 12.89
CA VAL A 22 -16.85 8.50 12.73
C VAL A 22 -17.13 8.84 11.28
N ARG A 23 -16.34 8.31 10.34
CA ARG A 23 -16.48 8.59 8.90
C ARG A 23 -17.60 7.78 8.23
N PHE A 24 -17.86 6.57 8.72
CA PHE A 24 -18.82 5.62 8.14
C PHE A 24 -19.70 5.04 9.27
N PRO A 25 -20.61 5.85 9.84
CA PRO A 25 -21.40 5.46 11.01
C PRO A 25 -22.44 4.35 10.74
N ASP A 26 -22.63 3.96 9.48
CA ASP A 26 -23.59 2.95 9.05
C ASP A 26 -23.03 1.52 9.06
N ASP A 27 -21.74 1.33 9.38
CA ASP A 27 -21.10 0.01 9.52
C ASP A 27 -21.56 -0.66 10.84
N PRO A 28 -22.47 -1.67 10.80
CA PRO A 28 -23.19 -2.10 12.00
C PRO A 28 -22.30 -2.70 13.11
N PRO A 29 -21.33 -3.60 12.83
CA PRO A 29 -20.41 -4.11 13.85
C PRO A 29 -19.61 -3.02 14.56
N ILE A 30 -19.14 -2.02 13.82
CA ILE A 30 -18.31 -0.94 14.36
C ILE A 30 -19.16 0.04 15.16
N ARG A 31 -20.35 0.39 14.66
CA ARG A 31 -21.31 1.24 15.36
C ARG A 31 -21.70 0.66 16.71
N SER A 32 -22.11 -0.62 16.73
CA SER A 32 -22.53 -1.26 17.98
C SER A 32 -21.43 -1.30 19.02
N PHE A 33 -20.16 -1.50 18.62
CA PHE A 33 -19.04 -1.45 19.56
C PHE A 33 -18.93 -0.07 20.24
N TRP A 34 -18.86 1.01 19.46
CA TRP A 34 -18.64 2.36 20.00
C TRP A 34 -19.85 2.89 20.77
N GLU A 35 -21.07 2.63 20.32
CA GLU A 35 -22.28 3.01 21.06
C GLU A 35 -22.34 2.34 22.44
N ASN A 36 -22.07 1.02 22.49
CA ASN A 36 -22.02 0.28 23.76
C ASN A 36 -20.87 0.76 24.65
N TRP A 37 -19.72 1.09 24.06
CA TRP A 37 -18.57 1.62 24.80
C TRP A 37 -18.89 2.98 25.45
N ILE A 38 -19.55 3.87 24.74
CA ILE A 38 -19.95 5.20 25.26
C ILE A 38 -20.95 5.04 26.42
N ILE A 39 -21.92 4.12 26.31
CA ILE A 39 -22.86 3.80 27.39
C ILE A 39 -22.11 3.29 28.63
N LYS A 40 -21.07 2.46 28.43
CA LYS A 40 -20.26 1.90 29.51
C LYS A 40 -19.35 2.94 30.20
N TYR A 41 -18.93 3.98 29.48
CA TYR A 41 -18.00 5.00 29.98
C TYR A 41 -18.56 6.44 29.80
N PRO A 42 -19.63 6.81 30.52
CA PRO A 42 -20.27 8.12 30.34
C PRO A 42 -19.35 9.30 30.69
N SER A 43 -18.38 9.12 31.59
CA SER A 43 -17.36 10.13 31.92
C SER A 43 -16.42 10.46 30.76
N ARG A 44 -16.38 9.61 29.73
CA ARG A 44 -15.52 9.77 28.55
C ARG A 44 -16.23 10.48 27.40
N LYS A 45 -17.50 10.86 27.57
CA LYS A 45 -18.32 11.50 26.54
C LYS A 45 -17.65 12.75 25.94
N GLU A 46 -17.07 13.60 26.78
CA GLU A 46 -16.37 14.81 26.33
C GLU A 46 -15.13 14.48 25.50
N THR A 47 -14.33 13.50 25.94
CA THR A 47 -13.15 13.02 25.20
C THR A 47 -13.55 12.44 23.83
N VAL A 48 -14.62 11.66 23.78
CA VAL A 48 -15.15 11.09 22.53
C VAL A 48 -15.62 12.19 21.60
N GLU A 49 -16.36 13.18 22.09
CA GLU A 49 -16.88 14.25 21.24
C GLU A 49 -15.75 15.09 20.64
N LYS A 50 -14.75 15.46 21.46
CA LYS A 50 -13.54 16.15 20.97
C LYS A 50 -12.79 15.31 19.92
N ALA A 51 -12.66 14.00 20.14
CA ALA A 51 -12.01 13.11 19.17
C ALA A 51 -12.81 13.03 17.85
N ARG A 52 -14.15 13.00 17.91
CA ARG A 52 -15.02 13.01 16.72
C ARG A 52 -14.83 14.29 15.92
N GLU A 53 -14.80 15.43 16.59
CA GLU A 53 -14.53 16.73 15.98
C GLU A 53 -13.18 16.74 15.23
N LEU A 54 -12.11 16.27 15.87
CA LEU A 54 -10.79 16.16 15.25
C LEU A 54 -10.81 15.29 13.98
N VAL A 55 -11.47 14.14 14.03
CA VAL A 55 -11.60 13.25 12.87
C VAL A 55 -12.38 13.93 11.76
N LEU A 56 -13.49 14.61 12.06
CA LEU A 56 -14.30 15.30 11.05
C LEU A 56 -13.52 16.43 10.38
N ILE A 57 -12.86 17.29 11.15
CA ILE A 57 -12.01 18.38 10.62
C ILE A 57 -10.92 17.80 9.70
N ALA A 58 -10.25 16.73 10.12
CA ALA A 58 -9.22 16.09 9.30
C ALA A 58 -9.79 15.41 8.04
N SER A 59 -11.03 14.92 8.11
CA SER A 59 -11.71 14.23 7.01
C SER A 59 -12.34 15.18 5.98
N GLU A 60 -12.63 16.42 6.39
CA GLU A 60 -13.17 17.47 5.53
C GLU A 60 -12.15 17.99 4.51
N TRP A 61 -10.86 17.64 4.67
CA TRP A 61 -9.87 17.81 3.60
C TRP A 61 -10.26 16.94 2.39
N LYS A 62 -11.11 17.50 1.54
CA LYS A 62 -11.31 17.06 0.17
C LYS A 62 -10.41 17.96 -0.66
N PRO A 63 -9.25 17.49 -1.17
CA PRO A 63 -8.62 18.23 -2.25
C PRO A 63 -9.68 18.32 -3.35
N GLU A 64 -9.82 19.46 -4.03
CA GLU A 64 -10.69 19.58 -5.20
C GLU A 64 -10.50 18.35 -6.07
N MET A 65 -11.47 17.43 -6.02
CA MET A 65 -11.42 16.25 -6.83
C MET A 65 -11.60 16.74 -8.26
N LEU A 66 -10.55 16.57 -9.06
CA LEU A 66 -10.61 16.89 -10.47
C LEU A 66 -11.86 16.25 -11.09
N SER A 67 -12.54 16.99 -11.95
CA SER A 67 -13.68 16.43 -12.66
C SER A 67 -13.23 15.22 -13.47
N SER A 68 -14.15 14.29 -13.77
CA SER A 68 -13.84 13.17 -14.66
C SER A 68 -13.32 13.65 -16.02
N GLN A 69 -13.78 14.82 -16.48
CA GLN A 69 -13.29 15.47 -17.69
C GLN A 69 -11.82 15.90 -17.55
N ASP A 70 -11.42 16.51 -16.44
CA ASP A 70 -10.04 16.94 -16.19
C ASP A 70 -9.10 15.73 -16.15
N VAL A 71 -9.50 14.66 -15.45
CA VAL A 71 -8.74 13.40 -15.38
C VAL A 71 -8.54 12.81 -16.78
N ASN A 72 -9.60 12.74 -17.58
CA ASN A 72 -9.52 12.24 -18.95
C ASN A 72 -8.62 13.11 -19.84
N SER A 73 -8.66 14.44 -19.67
CA SER A 73 -7.81 15.35 -20.42
C SER A 73 -6.31 15.14 -20.09
N ILE A 74 -5.98 14.93 -18.82
CA ILE A 74 -4.61 14.67 -18.37
C ILE A 74 -4.12 13.33 -18.93
N TRP A 75 -4.92 12.27 -18.86
CA TRP A 75 -4.56 10.98 -19.45
C TRP A 75 -4.37 11.04 -20.96
N GLY A 76 -5.21 11.81 -21.66
CA GLY A 76 -5.02 12.07 -23.09
C GLY A 76 -3.67 12.70 -23.40
N ARG A 77 -3.28 13.73 -22.64
CA ARG A 77 -1.98 14.41 -22.78
C ARG A 77 -0.79 13.52 -22.44
N ILE A 78 -0.91 12.66 -21.43
CA ILE A 78 0.13 11.68 -21.09
C ILE A 78 0.35 10.73 -22.26
N ARG A 79 -0.74 10.19 -22.83
CA ARG A 79 -0.67 9.24 -23.96
C ARG A 79 -0.06 9.88 -25.19
N SER A 80 -0.49 11.09 -25.57
CA SER A 80 0.07 11.79 -26.73
C SER A 80 1.58 12.07 -26.57
N THR A 81 2.03 12.37 -25.35
CA THR A 81 3.46 12.60 -25.07
C THR A 81 4.29 11.33 -25.24
N LEU A 82 3.74 10.16 -24.91
CA LEU A 82 4.41 8.87 -25.08
C LEU A 82 4.46 8.44 -26.56
N GLU A 83 3.38 8.67 -27.31
CA GLU A 83 3.31 8.35 -28.75
C GLU A 83 4.33 9.17 -29.56
N ILE A 84 4.49 10.46 -29.25
CA ILE A 84 5.48 11.33 -29.92
C ILE A 84 6.92 10.90 -29.66
N ARG A 85 7.19 10.19 -28.55
CA ARG A 85 8.53 9.71 -28.20
C ARG A 85 8.87 8.36 -28.82
N GLY A 86 7.88 7.53 -29.11
CA GLY A 86 8.06 6.20 -29.73
C GLY A 86 8.38 6.23 -31.22
N ASP A 87 8.06 7.32 -31.93
CA ASP A 87 8.22 7.42 -33.38
C ASP A 87 9.62 7.94 -33.82
N ARG A 88 10.59 7.94 -32.90
CA ARG A 88 12.00 8.27 -33.17
C ARG A 88 12.89 7.03 -33.06
N ASP A 89 12.54 5.96 -33.77
CA ASP A 89 13.54 4.97 -34.15
C ASP A 89 14.25 5.46 -35.43
N PRO A 90 15.55 5.82 -35.37
CA PRO A 90 16.31 6.03 -36.59
C PRO A 90 16.46 4.68 -37.27
N LYS A 91 15.71 4.52 -38.35
CA LYS A 91 15.86 3.48 -39.36
C LYS A 91 17.32 3.39 -39.80
N ASP A 92 17.88 2.19 -39.65
CA ASP A 92 19.13 1.69 -40.21
C ASP A 92 20.45 2.41 -39.87
N LEU A 93 21.16 1.87 -38.88
CA LEU A 93 22.62 1.81 -38.92
C LEU A 93 23.09 0.36 -38.81
N SER A 94 23.51 -0.14 -39.96
CA SER A 94 24.21 -1.41 -40.16
C SER A 94 25.60 -1.40 -39.51
N THR A 95 25.83 -2.20 -38.46
CA THR A 95 27.20 -2.66 -38.13
C THR A 95 27.21 -3.85 -37.17
N GLY A 96 27.88 -4.93 -37.60
CA GLY A 96 28.72 -5.77 -36.74
C GLY A 96 28.05 -6.91 -35.97
N SER A 97 28.26 -8.14 -36.44
CA SER A 97 28.00 -9.41 -35.75
C SER A 97 28.62 -9.47 -34.35
N SER A 98 27.84 -9.85 -33.34
CA SER A 98 28.33 -10.30 -32.03
C SER A 98 27.65 -11.61 -31.64
N PRO A 99 28.38 -12.70 -31.32
CA PRO A 99 27.78 -13.98 -30.99
C PRO A 99 27.34 -14.01 -29.51
N ASN A 100 26.03 -13.95 -29.34
CA ASN A 100 25.20 -14.63 -28.34
C ASN A 100 25.82 -14.98 -26.96
N SER A 101 25.66 -14.10 -25.97
CA SER A 101 26.00 -14.33 -24.55
C SER A 101 24.87 -14.95 -23.72
N SER A 102 23.82 -15.52 -24.33
CA SER A 102 22.64 -16.03 -23.58
C SER A 102 22.77 -17.46 -23.02
N MET A 103 23.84 -18.21 -23.33
CA MET A 103 24.01 -19.60 -22.83
C MET A 103 24.90 -19.75 -21.58
N ILE A 104 25.74 -18.76 -21.25
CA ILE A 104 26.72 -18.89 -20.15
C ILE A 104 26.02 -18.79 -18.77
N GLY A 105 24.99 -17.93 -18.65
CA GLY A 105 24.27 -17.73 -17.40
C GLY A 105 23.53 -18.99 -16.90
N SER A 106 22.95 -19.76 -17.82
CA SER A 106 22.20 -20.98 -17.49
C SER A 106 23.10 -22.10 -16.93
N ILE A 107 24.32 -22.22 -17.45
CA ILE A 107 25.28 -23.25 -17.00
C ILE A 107 25.74 -22.97 -15.57
N ILE A 108 25.99 -21.69 -15.24
CA ILE A 108 26.42 -21.28 -13.89
C ILE A 108 25.32 -21.53 -12.86
N LEU A 109 24.06 -21.24 -13.20
CA LEU A 109 22.91 -21.48 -12.31
C LEU A 109 22.71 -22.98 -12.03
N ILE A 110 22.85 -23.84 -13.05
CA ILE A 110 22.75 -25.29 -12.87
C ILE A 110 23.88 -25.80 -11.98
N LEU A 111 25.12 -25.36 -12.22
CA LEU A 111 26.27 -25.76 -11.40
C LEU A 111 26.10 -25.36 -9.94
N MET A 112 25.67 -24.13 -9.66
CA MET A 112 25.41 -23.65 -8.31
C MET A 112 24.26 -24.40 -7.62
N SER A 113 23.20 -24.75 -8.35
CA SER A 113 22.09 -25.52 -7.80
C SER A 113 22.50 -26.94 -7.44
N VAL A 114 23.28 -27.60 -8.29
CA VAL A 114 23.72 -28.99 -8.06
C VAL A 114 24.69 -29.07 -6.89
N THR A 115 25.64 -28.15 -6.78
CA THR A 115 26.59 -28.12 -5.65
C THR A 115 25.88 -27.80 -4.33
N PHE A 116 24.93 -26.87 -4.33
CA PHE A 116 24.13 -26.56 -3.14
C PHE A 116 23.30 -27.75 -2.67
N LEU A 117 22.67 -28.48 -3.60
CA LEU A 117 21.85 -29.64 -3.26
C LEU A 117 22.72 -30.79 -2.73
N PHE A 118 23.89 -31.01 -3.31
CA PHE A 118 24.87 -31.98 -2.82
C PHE A 118 25.38 -31.63 -1.41
N PHE A 119 25.66 -30.35 -1.15
CA PHE A 119 26.05 -29.87 0.19
C PHE A 119 24.94 -30.10 1.22
N LEU A 120 23.69 -29.82 0.86
CA LEU A 120 22.52 -30.00 1.74
C LEU A 120 22.31 -31.48 2.08
N LEU A 121 22.48 -32.38 1.10
CA LEU A 121 22.46 -33.83 1.33
C LEU A 121 23.61 -34.27 2.23
N TYR A 122 24.83 -33.79 1.99
CA TYR A 122 25.98 -34.12 2.82
C TYR A 122 25.78 -33.67 4.28
N PHE A 123 25.20 -32.49 4.50
CA PHE A 123 24.90 -31.99 5.83
C PHE A 123 23.78 -32.79 6.54
N LEU A 124 22.71 -33.16 5.82
CA LEU A 124 21.61 -33.95 6.39
C LEU A 124 22.02 -35.38 6.75
N PHE A 125 22.82 -36.04 5.92
CA PHE A 125 23.24 -37.42 6.13
C PHE A 125 24.55 -37.56 6.90
N GLY A 126 25.39 -36.52 6.93
CA GLY A 126 26.65 -36.51 7.67
C GLY A 126 26.52 -36.10 9.14
N ASN A 127 25.34 -35.63 9.57
CA ASN A 127 25.05 -35.21 10.94
C ASN A 127 24.13 -36.18 11.69
N GLN A 128 24.08 -37.45 11.25
CA GLN A 128 23.41 -38.58 11.90
C GLN A 128 24.44 -39.64 12.30
#